data_AF-A0A444UD66-F1
#
_entry.id   AF-A0A444UD66-F1
#
_cell.length_a   1.000
_cell.length_b   1.000
_cell.length_c   1.000
_cell.angle_alpha   90.00
_cell.angle_beta   90.00
_cell.angle_gamma   90.00
#
_symmetry.space_group_name_H-M   'P 1'
#
loop_
_entity.id
_entity.type
_entity.pdbx_description
1 polymer ?
#
loop_
_entity_poly.entity_id
_entity_poly.type
_entity_poly.pdbx_seq_one_letter_code
_entity_poly.pdbx_strand_id
1 'polypeptide(L)'
;MGLLTQGSPLNWEETKNYADHVRKHGIIQFLNIYNKAKDRQNDDLKWGDEVEYMLVAMDHNNHKVRLVLSGGDVLHSLQEKGENTNPNHPTLWRPEYGSYMIEGTPGQPYGGTMSEFNTVEDNMGKRRREASSLLKENQTLCTITAFPRLGCPGFTFPEFDPKPVEEGMALSAASPFYRGYVSDNDCRWGVISASVDDRTREERGLEPLKHNKYRISKSRYDSIDSYLSSCGEKYNDIELTIDEEINKQLLEAGVDRLVAQHVAHLFIRDPLLVLEETIHQDDENESEHFESIQSSNWQTMRFKPPPPNSDIGWRVEFRPMDVQLTDFENSAYVVFVVLLTRVILSYKLDFLIPLSKEGVFHGLIPILNCYLENMEVDVETRCTILNYFKLIKKRASGELMTMARWMREFVANHPEYKQDSVITDKINYDLIVKCDQIANGAARCPELLGDPVNRAK
;
A
#
# COMPACT_ATOMS: atom_id res chain seq x y z
N MET A 1 -0.02 -0.94 10.14
CA MET A 1 0.50 -2.31 9.95
C MET A 1 0.13 -3.25 11.10
N GLY A 2 0.38 -4.55 10.94
CA GLY A 2 0.62 -5.47 12.07
C GLY A 2 2.05 -5.31 12.60
N LEU A 3 2.39 -5.95 13.71
CA LEU A 3 3.75 -5.92 14.25
C LEU A 3 4.59 -7.02 13.59
N LEU A 4 5.77 -6.66 13.08
CA LEU A 4 6.74 -7.66 12.60
C LEU A 4 7.52 -8.21 13.80
N THR A 5 6.94 -9.24 14.42
CA THR A 5 7.57 -10.04 15.47
C THR A 5 8.85 -10.68 14.91
N GLN A 6 9.99 -10.46 15.58
CA GLN A 6 11.23 -11.17 15.23
C GLN A 6 11.11 -12.64 15.63
N GLY A 7 11.48 -13.53 14.71
CA GLY A 7 11.47 -14.97 14.92
C GLY A 7 12.13 -15.70 13.75
N SER A 8 12.16 -17.03 13.83
CA SER A 8 12.86 -17.92 12.93
C SER A 8 11.90 -18.44 11.86
N PRO A 9 11.97 -17.94 10.60
CA PRO A 9 11.02 -18.34 9.57
C PRO A 9 11.29 -19.78 9.11
N LEU A 10 10.25 -20.61 9.15
CA LEU A 10 10.28 -21.95 8.57
C LEU A 10 10.46 -21.88 7.05
N ASN A 11 11.14 -22.86 6.46
CA ASN A 11 11.16 -23.01 5.00
C ASN A 11 9.81 -23.55 4.47
N TRP A 12 9.61 -23.61 3.16
CA TRP A 12 8.32 -24.02 2.58
C TRP A 12 7.92 -25.46 2.96
N GLU A 13 8.84 -26.43 2.88
CA GLU A 13 8.54 -27.83 3.19
C GLU A 13 8.25 -28.03 4.68
N GLU A 14 8.80 -27.18 5.56
CA GLU A 14 8.47 -27.12 7.00
C GLU A 14 7.11 -26.47 7.22
N THR A 15 6.90 -25.26 6.70
CA THR A 15 5.66 -24.45 6.78
C THR A 15 4.44 -25.25 6.36
N LYS A 16 4.57 -26.02 5.26
CA LYS A 16 3.50 -26.84 4.71
C LYS A 16 2.99 -27.91 5.68
N ASN A 17 3.83 -28.45 6.56
CA ASN A 17 3.39 -29.41 7.58
C ASN A 17 2.50 -28.78 8.66
N TYR A 18 2.57 -27.45 8.83
CA TYR A 18 1.78 -26.69 9.78
C TYR A 18 0.61 -25.95 9.13
N ALA A 19 0.42 -25.99 7.81
CA ALA A 19 -0.57 -25.19 7.09
C ALA A 19 -2.02 -25.39 7.60
N ASP A 20 -2.43 -26.64 7.85
CA ASP A 20 -3.76 -26.95 8.40
C ASP A 20 -3.90 -26.58 9.89
N HIS A 21 -2.79 -26.63 10.64
CA HIS A 21 -2.74 -26.17 12.03
C HIS A 21 -2.94 -24.65 12.09
N VAL A 22 -2.19 -23.89 11.29
CA VAL A 22 -2.32 -22.43 11.18
C VAL A 22 -3.72 -22.03 10.71
N ARG A 23 -4.28 -22.69 9.67
CA ARG A 23 -5.68 -22.45 9.26
C ARG A 23 -6.66 -22.66 10.40
N LYS A 24 -6.61 -23.82 11.07
CA LYS A 24 -7.53 -24.16 12.16
C LYS A 24 -7.45 -23.17 13.32
N HIS A 25 -6.24 -22.87 13.79
CA HIS A 25 -6.04 -21.97 14.93
C HIS A 25 -6.34 -20.51 14.56
N GLY A 26 -6.03 -20.06 13.34
CA GLY A 26 -6.40 -18.74 12.85
C GLY A 26 -7.92 -18.50 12.78
N ILE A 27 -8.72 -19.53 12.52
CA ILE A 27 -10.19 -19.41 12.61
C ILE A 27 -10.68 -19.33 14.06
N ILE A 28 -10.03 -20.02 15.02
CA ILE A 28 -10.33 -19.88 16.45
C ILE A 28 -10.01 -18.44 16.92
N GLN A 29 -8.84 -17.92 16.56
CA GLN A 29 -8.42 -16.54 16.83
C GLN A 29 -9.39 -15.51 16.25
N PHE A 30 -9.79 -15.67 14.98
CA PHE A 30 -10.81 -14.81 14.37
C PHE A 30 -12.14 -14.86 15.14
N LEU A 31 -12.61 -16.04 15.52
CA LEU A 31 -13.86 -16.20 16.28
C LEU A 31 -13.77 -15.57 17.68
N ASN A 32 -12.61 -15.61 18.32
CA ASN A 32 -12.37 -14.95 19.60
C ASN A 32 -12.38 -13.41 19.45
N ILE A 33 -11.69 -12.86 18.45
CA ILE A 33 -11.71 -11.43 18.15
C ILE A 33 -13.14 -10.97 17.77
N TYR A 34 -13.81 -11.69 16.89
CA TYR A 34 -15.18 -11.38 16.44
C TYR A 34 -16.16 -11.38 17.61
N ASN A 35 -16.16 -12.42 18.46
CA ASN A 35 -17.07 -12.46 19.61
C ASN A 35 -16.73 -11.43 20.69
N LYS A 36 -15.46 -11.01 20.83
CA LYS A 36 -15.06 -9.90 21.72
C LYS A 36 -15.47 -8.52 21.17
N ALA A 37 -15.67 -8.34 19.86
CA ALA A 37 -15.78 -7.01 19.24
C ALA A 37 -16.92 -6.76 18.23
N LYS A 38 -17.75 -7.74 17.86
CA LYS A 38 -18.86 -7.58 16.90
C LYS A 38 -19.90 -6.54 17.33
N ASP A 39 -20.17 -6.44 18.63
CA ASP A 39 -21.14 -5.51 19.23
C ASP A 39 -20.53 -4.12 19.54
N ARG A 40 -19.28 -3.86 19.12
CA ARG A 40 -18.57 -2.59 19.34
C ARG A 40 -19.19 -1.46 18.52
N GLN A 41 -19.40 -0.30 19.15
CA GLN A 41 -20.04 0.87 18.56
C GLN A 41 -19.41 2.16 19.06
N ASN A 42 -19.64 3.27 18.34
CA ASN A 42 -19.17 4.62 18.69
C ASN A 42 -17.64 4.78 18.72
N ASP A 43 -16.94 4.08 17.83
CA ASP A 43 -15.53 4.34 17.56
C ASP A 43 -15.34 5.70 16.88
N ASP A 44 -14.39 6.50 17.38
CA ASP A 44 -13.93 7.71 16.71
C ASP A 44 -13.27 7.38 15.36
N LEU A 45 -13.49 8.23 14.35
CA LEU A 45 -12.80 8.13 13.06
C LEU A 45 -11.33 8.57 13.18
N LYS A 46 -10.52 7.74 13.83
CA LYS A 46 -9.05 7.74 13.79
C LYS A 46 -8.58 7.21 12.43
N TRP A 47 -7.54 7.79 11.85
CA TRP A 47 -7.00 7.40 10.54
C TRP A 47 -5.49 7.67 10.46
N GLY A 48 -4.82 7.19 9.40
CA GLY A 48 -3.39 7.35 9.20
C GLY A 48 -3.00 7.13 7.74
N ASP A 49 -1.74 7.39 7.42
CA ASP A 49 -1.13 7.10 6.12
C ASP A 49 0.15 6.27 6.31
N GLU A 50 0.43 5.41 5.34
CA GLU A 50 1.57 4.50 5.30
C GLU A 50 2.33 4.81 3.98
N VAL A 51 3.62 5.16 4.06
CA VAL A 51 4.40 5.70 2.93
C VAL A 51 5.73 4.96 2.76
N GLU A 52 5.86 4.28 1.62
CA GLU A 52 7.05 3.55 1.17
C GLU A 52 8.13 4.52 0.62
N TYR A 53 9.38 4.40 1.06
CA TYR A 53 10.53 5.16 0.57
C TYR A 53 11.63 4.24 0.04
N MET A 54 12.18 4.52 -1.15
CA MET A 54 13.38 3.84 -1.67
C MET A 54 14.65 4.67 -1.35
N LEU A 55 15.63 4.03 -0.70
CA LEU A 55 16.96 4.61 -0.47
C LEU A 55 17.80 4.52 -1.75
N VAL A 56 18.26 5.65 -2.28
CA VAL A 56 19.12 5.69 -3.48
C VAL A 56 20.44 6.39 -3.21
N ALA A 57 21.51 5.94 -3.89
CA ALA A 57 22.81 6.61 -3.96
C ALA A 57 23.06 7.15 -5.37
N MET A 58 23.39 8.43 -5.45
CA MET A 58 23.81 9.11 -6.67
C MET A 58 25.33 9.03 -6.81
N ASP A 59 25.79 8.64 -7.99
CA ASP A 59 27.19 8.65 -8.40
C ASP A 59 27.33 9.70 -9.51
N HIS A 60 27.55 10.96 -9.09
CA HIS A 60 27.65 12.10 -9.99
C HIS A 60 28.86 12.04 -10.92
N ASN A 61 29.91 11.28 -10.56
CA ASN A 61 31.11 11.11 -11.37
C ASN A 61 30.88 10.15 -12.54
N ASN A 62 30.16 9.05 -12.29
CA ASN A 62 29.86 8.02 -13.29
C ASN A 62 28.46 8.17 -13.93
N HIS A 63 27.70 9.19 -13.54
CA HIS A 63 26.29 9.39 -13.87
C HIS A 63 25.43 8.12 -13.67
N LYS A 64 25.48 7.54 -12.46
CA LYS A 64 24.67 6.38 -12.08
C LYS A 64 23.84 6.65 -10.83
N VAL A 65 22.67 6.02 -10.74
CA VAL A 65 21.90 5.92 -9.49
C VAL A 65 21.68 4.45 -9.16
N ARG A 66 21.80 4.11 -7.88
CA ARG A 66 21.73 2.73 -7.35
C ARG A 66 20.87 2.66 -6.10
N LEU A 67 20.14 1.57 -5.92
CA LEU A 67 19.39 1.28 -4.68
C LEU A 67 20.34 0.88 -3.56
N VAL A 68 20.19 1.46 -2.36
CA VAL A 68 21.12 1.28 -1.25
C VAL A 68 20.62 0.20 -0.30
N LEU A 69 21.34 -0.92 -0.19
CA LEU A 69 20.89 -2.10 0.54
C LEU A 69 21.04 -2.01 2.08
N SER A 70 21.04 -0.80 2.64
CA SER A 70 21.22 -0.51 4.08
C SER A 70 19.94 0.02 4.74
N GLY A 71 18.77 -0.32 4.21
CA GLY A 71 17.47 0.06 4.78
C GLY A 71 17.31 -0.43 6.23
N GLY A 72 17.81 -1.64 6.54
CA GLY A 72 17.83 -2.18 7.91
C GLY A 72 18.66 -1.35 8.90
N ASP A 73 19.85 -0.90 8.51
CA ASP A 73 20.73 -0.08 9.37
C ASP A 73 20.12 1.30 9.66
N VAL A 74 19.49 1.89 8.64
CA VAL A 74 18.77 3.17 8.73
C VAL A 74 17.53 3.02 9.59
N LEU A 75 16.73 1.95 9.39
CA LEU A 75 15.55 1.62 10.18
C LEU A 75 15.88 1.42 11.66
N HIS A 76 16.92 0.66 11.99
CA HIS A 76 17.37 0.46 13.37
C HIS A 76 17.72 1.82 14.01
N SER A 77 18.48 2.64 13.27
CA SER A 77 18.88 3.98 13.69
C SER A 77 17.70 4.96 13.86
N LEU A 78 16.60 4.75 13.14
CA LEU A 78 15.35 5.49 13.29
C LEU A 78 14.60 5.02 14.54
N GLN A 79 14.33 3.73 14.67
CA GLN A 79 13.58 3.16 15.78
C GLN A 79 14.24 3.43 17.14
N GLU A 80 15.57 3.33 17.24
CA GLU A 80 16.33 3.66 18.46
C GLU A 80 16.15 5.12 18.89
N LYS A 81 16.17 6.07 17.94
CA LYS A 81 16.05 7.51 18.20
C LYS A 81 14.60 7.96 18.35
N GLY A 82 13.69 7.24 17.70
CA GLY A 82 12.26 7.47 17.64
C GLY A 82 11.50 6.67 18.70
N GLU A 83 10.67 5.72 18.27
CA GLU A 83 9.69 5.06 19.14
C GLU A 83 10.28 4.29 20.33
N ASN A 84 11.49 3.72 20.21
CA ASN A 84 12.11 2.96 21.31
C ASN A 84 12.56 3.86 22.47
N THR A 85 12.82 5.14 22.20
CA THR A 85 13.20 6.15 23.22
C THR A 85 12.01 7.03 23.61
N ASN A 86 11.05 7.27 22.71
CA ASN A 86 9.87 8.07 22.95
C ASN A 86 8.60 7.38 22.39
N PRO A 87 7.74 6.80 23.24
CA PRO A 87 6.46 6.22 22.81
C PRO A 87 5.48 7.21 22.15
N ASN A 88 5.72 8.52 22.29
CA ASN A 88 4.98 9.60 21.63
C ASN A 88 5.83 10.28 20.52
N HIS A 89 6.73 9.54 19.87
CA HIS A 89 7.48 10.06 18.73
C HIS A 89 6.52 10.43 17.59
N PRO A 90 6.69 11.56 16.86
CA PRO A 90 5.73 12.00 15.85
C PRO A 90 5.72 11.18 14.56
N THR A 91 6.59 10.18 14.45
CA THR A 91 6.81 9.31 13.29
C THR A 91 7.13 7.90 13.79
N LEU A 92 6.68 6.87 13.06
CA LEU A 92 7.05 5.46 13.29
C LEU A 92 7.65 4.89 12.00
N TRP A 93 8.54 3.91 12.12
CA TRP A 93 9.27 3.33 10.98
C TRP A 93 9.26 1.80 10.96
N ARG A 94 9.00 1.19 9.81
CA ARG A 94 8.94 -0.27 9.63
C ARG A 94 9.76 -0.71 8.40
N PRO A 95 10.26 -1.96 8.36
CA PRO A 95 10.92 -2.48 7.16
C PRO A 95 9.89 -2.79 6.09
N GLU A 96 10.33 -2.78 4.84
CA GLU A 96 9.58 -3.30 3.69
C GLU A 96 10.39 -4.41 2.97
N TYR A 97 9.79 -5.07 1.99
CA TYR A 97 10.34 -6.25 1.32
C TYR A 97 11.74 -6.00 0.70
N GLY A 98 11.96 -4.81 0.14
CA GLY A 98 13.28 -4.42 -0.36
C GLY A 98 14.22 -4.02 0.78
N SER A 99 15.43 -4.58 0.84
CA SER A 99 16.49 -4.10 1.77
C SER A 99 16.98 -2.66 1.49
N TYR A 100 16.45 -2.05 0.43
CA TYR A 100 16.59 -0.64 0.06
C TYR A 100 15.31 0.19 0.34
N MET A 101 14.33 -0.38 1.05
CA MET A 101 13.07 0.27 1.40
C MET A 101 12.94 0.44 2.91
N ILE A 102 12.26 1.51 3.30
CA ILE A 102 11.70 1.74 4.63
C ILE A 102 10.29 2.29 4.46
N GLU A 103 9.37 1.93 5.35
CA GLU A 103 8.03 2.54 5.40
C GLU A 103 7.93 3.45 6.63
N GLY A 104 7.37 4.64 6.44
CA GLY A 104 7.17 5.63 7.51
C GLY A 104 5.71 6.01 7.66
N THR A 105 5.21 6.03 8.90
CA THR A 105 3.82 6.39 9.25
C THR A 105 3.78 7.52 10.29
N PRO A 106 2.65 8.19 10.53
CA PRO A 106 2.54 9.15 11.62
C PRO A 106 2.63 8.45 12.99
N GLY A 107 3.29 9.11 13.94
CA GLY A 107 3.53 8.66 15.31
C GLY A 107 2.32 8.16 16.09
N GLN A 108 1.17 8.76 15.79
CA GLN A 108 -0.16 8.45 16.31
C GLN A 108 -1.16 8.65 15.17
N PRO A 109 -2.31 7.96 15.15
CA PRO A 109 -3.34 8.20 14.15
C PRO A 109 -3.94 9.61 14.31
N TYR A 110 -4.19 10.27 13.18
CA TYR A 110 -4.86 11.57 13.11
C TYR A 110 -6.31 11.50 13.62
N GLY A 111 -6.77 12.60 14.22
CA GLY A 111 -8.12 12.73 14.75
C GLY A 111 -9.22 12.99 13.73
N GLY A 112 -10.46 13.01 14.23
CA GLY A 112 -11.68 13.24 13.44
C GLY A 112 -11.95 14.70 13.04
N THR A 113 -11.15 15.67 13.50
CA THR A 113 -11.37 17.10 13.18
C THR A 113 -10.96 17.44 11.74
N MET A 114 -11.31 18.64 11.27
CA MET A 114 -10.90 19.12 9.94
C MET A 114 -9.45 19.63 9.92
N SER A 115 -8.98 20.23 11.02
CA SER A 115 -7.63 20.82 11.13
C SER A 115 -6.49 19.82 10.94
N GLU A 116 -6.72 18.53 11.17
CA GLU A 116 -5.78 17.44 10.91
C GLU A 116 -5.36 17.34 9.43
N PHE A 117 -6.16 17.85 8.49
CA PHE A 117 -5.77 17.87 7.08
C PHE A 117 -4.59 18.83 6.77
N ASN A 118 -4.23 19.72 7.71
CA ASN A 118 -3.00 20.51 7.63
C ASN A 118 -1.77 19.74 8.17
N THR A 119 -1.95 18.72 9.03
CA THR A 119 -0.84 18.05 9.73
C THR A 119 -0.19 16.92 8.91
N VAL A 120 -0.87 16.41 7.88
CA VAL A 120 -0.42 15.30 7.02
C VAL A 120 0.90 15.60 6.30
N GLU A 121 0.95 16.66 5.49
CA GLU A 121 2.14 17.02 4.70
C GLU A 121 3.31 17.39 5.60
N ASP A 122 3.00 18.02 6.72
CA ASP A 122 3.93 18.38 7.76
C ASP A 122 4.54 17.14 8.44
N ASN A 123 3.77 16.05 8.55
CA ASN A 123 4.21 14.76 9.07
C ASN A 123 5.04 13.97 8.05
N MET A 124 4.59 13.86 6.79
CA MET A 124 5.39 13.27 5.70
C MET A 124 6.73 14.00 5.53
N GLY A 125 6.73 15.33 5.59
CA GLY A 125 7.95 16.13 5.56
C GLY A 125 8.83 15.95 6.80
N LYS A 126 8.27 15.66 7.98
CA LYS A 126 9.05 15.25 9.17
C LYS A 126 9.72 13.89 8.92
N ARG A 127 8.98 12.88 8.47
CA ARG A 127 9.51 11.55 8.08
C ARG A 127 10.67 11.69 7.10
N ARG A 128 10.46 12.40 5.98
CA ARG A 128 11.49 12.61 4.95
C ARG A 128 12.76 13.27 5.51
N ARG A 129 12.63 14.33 6.32
CA ARG A 129 13.79 15.01 6.93
C ARG A 129 14.52 14.14 7.95
N GLU A 130 13.78 13.38 8.75
CA GLU A 130 14.31 12.49 9.77
C GLU A 130 15.17 11.38 9.15
N ALA A 131 14.61 10.59 8.23
CA ALA A 131 15.34 9.51 7.59
C ALA A 131 16.47 10.01 6.67
N SER A 132 16.31 11.13 5.96
CA SER A 132 17.42 11.75 5.22
C SER A 132 18.56 12.22 6.12
N SER A 133 18.33 12.52 7.40
CA SER A 133 19.41 12.92 8.34
C SER A 133 20.39 11.78 8.68
N LEU A 134 20.06 10.55 8.30
CA LEU A 134 20.88 9.34 8.52
C LEU A 134 21.60 8.88 7.24
N LEU A 135 21.29 9.49 6.10
CA LEU A 135 21.89 9.16 4.80
C LEU A 135 23.20 9.92 4.58
N LYS A 136 24.03 9.42 3.67
CA LYS A 136 25.26 10.09 3.24
C LYS A 136 24.94 11.24 2.30
N GLU A 137 25.87 12.19 2.14
CA GLU A 137 25.73 13.38 1.28
C GLU A 137 25.32 13.05 -0.18
N ASN A 138 25.71 11.89 -0.70
CA ASN A 138 25.34 11.42 -2.04
C ASN A 138 24.13 10.46 -2.06
N GLN A 139 23.34 10.40 -0.98
CA GLN A 139 22.19 9.52 -0.82
C GLN A 139 20.92 10.31 -0.50
N THR A 140 19.76 9.80 -0.94
CA THR A 140 18.46 10.45 -0.73
C THR A 140 17.32 9.42 -0.67
N LEU A 141 16.14 9.88 -0.27
CA LEU A 141 14.89 9.11 -0.21
C LEU A 141 14.01 9.44 -1.42
N CYS A 142 13.83 8.47 -2.30
CA CYS A 142 12.92 8.56 -3.42
C CYS A 142 11.58 7.89 -3.09
N THR A 143 10.52 8.68 -2.97
CA THR A 143 9.13 8.20 -3.06
C THR A 143 8.78 8.01 -4.53
N ILE A 144 9.33 6.95 -5.11
CA ILE A 144 9.03 6.48 -6.47
C ILE A 144 8.49 5.06 -6.39
N THR A 145 7.54 4.74 -7.26
CA THR A 145 6.76 3.51 -7.15
C THR A 145 7.49 2.29 -7.75
N ALA A 146 8.33 2.50 -8.77
CA ALA A 146 9.24 1.48 -9.30
C ALA A 146 10.59 2.12 -9.61
N PHE A 147 11.69 1.50 -9.18
CA PHE A 147 13.02 1.93 -9.57
C PHE A 147 13.27 1.55 -11.05
N PRO A 148 13.52 2.50 -11.98
CA PRO A 148 13.43 2.22 -13.42
C PRO A 148 14.40 1.14 -13.93
N ARG A 149 15.52 0.94 -13.25
CA ARG A 149 16.56 -0.07 -13.57
C ARG A 149 16.62 -1.22 -12.54
N LEU A 150 15.52 -1.50 -11.84
CA LEU A 150 15.42 -2.63 -10.91
C LEU A 150 15.77 -3.95 -11.59
N GLY A 151 16.80 -4.65 -11.13
CA GLY A 151 17.24 -5.91 -11.74
C GLY A 151 18.12 -5.77 -13.00
N CYS A 152 18.59 -4.57 -13.35
CA CYS A 152 19.68 -4.39 -14.31
C CYS A 152 21.05 -4.69 -13.67
N PRO A 153 22.10 -5.04 -14.44
CA PRO A 153 23.47 -5.09 -13.91
C PRO A 153 23.87 -3.77 -13.24
N GLY A 154 24.53 -3.84 -12.08
CA GLY A 154 24.99 -2.66 -11.33
C GLY A 154 23.92 -1.79 -10.67
N PHE A 155 22.67 -2.26 -10.52
CA PHE A 155 21.57 -1.44 -10.01
C PHE A 155 21.56 -1.18 -8.49
N THR A 156 22.37 -1.89 -7.70
CA THR A 156 22.42 -1.77 -6.23
C THR A 156 23.76 -1.26 -5.71
N PHE A 157 23.76 -0.78 -4.48
CA PHE A 157 24.96 -0.42 -3.71
C PHE A 157 24.88 -1.04 -2.30
N PRO A 158 25.77 -1.98 -1.92
CA PRO A 158 26.77 -2.64 -2.78
C PRO A 158 26.14 -3.39 -3.96
N GLU A 159 26.94 -3.65 -4.99
CA GLU A 159 26.48 -4.37 -6.20
C GLU A 159 26.17 -5.83 -5.85
N PHE A 160 25.00 -6.30 -6.29
CA PHE A 160 24.48 -7.64 -6.00
C PHE A 160 23.77 -8.18 -7.25
N ASP A 161 24.12 -9.39 -7.69
CA ASP A 161 23.48 -10.03 -8.84
C ASP A 161 22.04 -10.45 -8.49
N PRO A 162 21.01 -9.87 -9.14
CA PRO A 162 19.62 -10.20 -8.87
C PRO A 162 19.31 -11.58 -9.43
N LYS A 163 18.52 -12.37 -8.69
CA LYS A 163 17.97 -13.67 -9.14
C LYS A 163 16.44 -13.58 -9.23
N PRO A 164 15.89 -12.78 -10.16
CA PRO A 164 14.45 -12.50 -10.23
C PRO A 164 13.65 -13.67 -10.79
N VAL A 165 12.38 -13.76 -10.40
CA VAL A 165 11.39 -14.69 -10.96
C VAL A 165 10.08 -13.92 -11.26
N GLU A 166 9.95 -13.48 -12.52
CA GLU A 166 8.75 -12.97 -13.23
C GLU A 166 8.08 -11.64 -12.77
N GLU A 167 7.02 -11.20 -13.50
CA GLU A 167 6.66 -9.79 -13.80
C GLU A 167 5.12 -9.54 -13.97
N GLY A 168 4.63 -8.28 -13.96
CA GLY A 168 3.22 -7.85 -14.25
C GLY A 168 2.98 -6.33 -14.00
N MET A 169 1.77 -5.72 -14.19
CA MET A 169 1.48 -4.26 -13.91
C MET A 169 -0.03 -3.84 -13.76
N ALA A 170 -0.40 -2.79 -12.97
CA ALA A 170 -1.72 -2.04 -12.88
C ALA A 170 -1.79 -1.03 -11.67
N LEU A 171 -2.88 -0.35 -11.25
CA LEU A 171 -3.24 1.04 -11.66
C LEU A 171 -3.13 2.16 -10.55
N SER A 172 -2.17 3.13 -10.63
CA SER A 172 -2.20 4.51 -10.05
C SER A 172 -1.17 5.53 -10.65
N ALA A 173 -0.50 5.14 -11.73
CA ALA A 173 0.29 5.95 -12.66
C ALA A 173 1.53 6.64 -12.08
N ALA A 174 2.41 5.87 -11.44
CA ALA A 174 3.77 6.30 -11.07
C ALA A 174 4.90 5.27 -11.34
N SER A 175 4.63 4.22 -12.12
CA SER A 175 5.60 3.18 -12.53
C SER A 175 5.55 2.88 -14.05
N PRO A 176 6.08 3.73 -14.94
CA PRO A 176 6.12 3.43 -16.38
C PRO A 176 7.29 2.50 -16.80
N PHE A 177 8.18 2.16 -15.86
CA PHE A 177 9.52 1.63 -16.15
C PHE A 177 9.89 0.40 -15.32
N TYR A 178 10.35 -0.66 -15.98
CA TYR A 178 10.75 -1.92 -15.35
C TYR A 178 12.01 -2.48 -15.98
N ARG A 179 12.95 -2.94 -15.15
CA ARG A 179 14.14 -3.69 -15.59
C ARG A 179 14.98 -2.99 -16.66
N GLY A 180 14.96 -1.65 -16.67
CA GLY A 180 15.64 -0.81 -17.65
C GLY A 180 14.89 -0.63 -18.97
N TYR A 181 13.58 -0.92 -19.01
CA TYR A 181 12.73 -0.76 -20.19
C TYR A 181 11.50 0.10 -19.92
N VAL A 182 11.03 0.78 -20.96
CA VAL A 182 9.73 1.46 -21.01
C VAL A 182 8.61 0.43 -21.23
N SER A 183 7.62 0.41 -20.32
CA SER A 183 6.47 -0.49 -20.39
C SER A 183 5.24 0.17 -21.03
N ASP A 184 4.30 -0.61 -21.55
CA ASP A 184 3.01 -0.13 -22.10
C ASP A 184 1.88 -0.11 -21.05
N ASN A 185 2.25 -0.14 -19.77
CA ASN A 185 1.40 0.15 -18.62
C ASN A 185 2.17 1.17 -17.74
N ASP A 186 1.50 1.80 -16.77
CA ASP A 186 2.00 2.97 -16.03
C ASP A 186 2.18 2.74 -14.50
N CYS A 187 1.89 1.53 -13.98
CA CYS A 187 1.48 1.34 -12.57
C CYS A 187 1.88 -0.04 -11.94
N ARG A 188 1.99 -0.16 -10.59
CA ARG A 188 2.62 -1.32 -9.91
C ARG A 188 1.80 -2.60 -9.61
N TRP A 189 0.49 -2.51 -9.40
CA TRP A 189 -0.40 -3.55 -8.85
C TRP A 189 -0.15 -4.95 -9.41
N GLY A 190 -0.19 -5.11 -10.73
CA GLY A 190 0.03 -6.39 -11.39
C GLY A 190 1.44 -6.96 -11.22
N VAL A 191 2.47 -6.14 -10.96
CA VAL A 191 3.84 -6.62 -10.69
C VAL A 191 3.80 -7.43 -9.41
N ILE A 192 3.21 -6.83 -8.39
CA ILE A 192 3.16 -7.38 -7.04
C ILE A 192 2.20 -8.58 -7.04
N SER A 193 1.07 -8.46 -7.75
CA SER A 193 0.14 -9.56 -8.03
C SER A 193 0.83 -10.81 -8.57
N ALA A 194 1.68 -10.67 -9.60
CA ALA A 194 2.40 -11.79 -10.18
C ALA A 194 3.60 -12.25 -9.35
N SER A 195 4.35 -11.33 -8.72
CA SER A 195 5.53 -11.68 -7.92
C SER A 195 5.21 -12.40 -6.61
N VAL A 196 3.94 -12.42 -6.19
CA VAL A 196 3.42 -13.28 -5.10
C VAL A 196 2.28 -14.20 -5.54
N ASP A 197 2.13 -14.48 -6.85
CA ASP A 197 1.16 -15.46 -7.35
C ASP A 197 1.67 -16.89 -7.10
N ASP A 198 1.33 -17.40 -5.92
CA ASP A 198 1.70 -18.72 -5.41
C ASP A 198 1.00 -19.90 -6.09
N ARG A 199 -0.06 -19.63 -6.87
CA ARG A 199 -0.97 -20.66 -7.38
C ARG A 199 -0.27 -21.68 -8.27
N THR A 200 -0.50 -22.96 -7.98
CA THR A 200 -0.01 -24.05 -8.82
C THR A 200 -0.66 -24.05 -10.20
N ARG A 201 -0.10 -24.84 -11.13
CA ARG A 201 -0.71 -25.09 -12.45
C ARG A 201 -2.08 -25.75 -12.35
N GLU A 202 -2.38 -26.46 -11.26
CA GLU A 202 -3.72 -26.97 -10.98
C GLU A 202 -4.65 -25.84 -10.51
N GLU A 203 -4.22 -24.99 -9.56
CA GLU A 203 -5.06 -23.89 -9.04
C GLU A 203 -5.41 -22.86 -10.12
N ARG A 204 -4.43 -22.52 -10.98
CA ARG A 204 -4.61 -21.67 -12.18
C ARG A 204 -5.45 -22.31 -13.28
N GLY A 205 -5.95 -23.54 -13.10
CA GLY A 205 -6.79 -24.25 -14.05
C GLY A 205 -6.10 -24.85 -15.27
N LEU A 206 -4.77 -24.72 -15.37
CA LEU A 206 -3.97 -25.16 -16.53
C LEU A 206 -3.83 -26.69 -16.61
N GLU A 207 -3.94 -27.38 -15.47
CA GLU A 207 -3.92 -28.84 -15.35
C GLU A 207 -5.09 -29.33 -14.47
N PRO A 208 -5.56 -30.59 -14.57
CA PRO A 208 -6.65 -31.12 -13.72
C PRO A 208 -6.28 -31.13 -12.23
N LEU A 209 -7.23 -30.86 -11.33
CA LEU A 209 -7.02 -31.02 -9.88
C LEU A 209 -6.68 -32.49 -9.56
N LYS A 210 -5.59 -32.69 -8.82
CA LYS A 210 -5.14 -33.98 -8.24
C LYS A 210 -4.49 -33.80 -6.87
N HIS A 211 -3.83 -32.68 -6.67
CA HIS A 211 -3.04 -32.38 -5.47
C HIS A 211 -3.54 -31.13 -4.73
N ASN A 212 -4.08 -30.13 -5.45
CA ASN A 212 -4.69 -28.95 -4.84
C ASN A 212 -6.20 -29.13 -4.61
N LYS A 213 -6.74 -28.52 -3.54
CA LYS A 213 -8.17 -28.58 -3.15
C LYS A 213 -9.06 -27.68 -4.03
N TYR A 214 -8.50 -26.65 -4.66
CA TYR A 214 -9.25 -25.54 -5.27
C TYR A 214 -8.80 -25.18 -6.68
N ARG A 215 -9.75 -24.67 -7.49
CA ARG A 215 -9.45 -23.72 -8.57
C ARG A 215 -9.45 -22.32 -7.97
N ILE A 216 -8.50 -21.48 -8.33
CA ILE A 216 -8.36 -20.13 -7.76
C ILE A 216 -8.15 -19.12 -8.89
N SER A 217 -9.13 -18.24 -9.09
CA SER A 217 -9.24 -17.31 -10.22
C SER A 217 -8.18 -16.20 -10.21
N LYS A 218 -7.83 -15.68 -9.03
CA LYS A 218 -6.91 -14.54 -8.81
C LYS A 218 -5.65 -14.91 -8.03
N SER A 219 -4.61 -14.08 -8.12
CA SER A 219 -3.47 -14.14 -7.18
C SER A 219 -3.94 -13.82 -5.75
N ARG A 220 -3.13 -14.13 -4.73
CA ARG A 220 -3.40 -13.68 -3.34
C ARG A 220 -3.14 -12.17 -3.14
N TYR A 221 -2.55 -11.50 -4.12
CA TYR A 221 -2.54 -10.05 -4.27
C TYR A 221 -3.38 -9.68 -5.50
N ASP A 222 -4.60 -9.18 -5.32
CA ASP A 222 -5.52 -8.82 -6.41
C ASP A 222 -6.68 -7.92 -5.92
N SER A 223 -7.50 -7.41 -6.84
CA SER A 223 -8.81 -6.81 -6.59
C SER A 223 -9.68 -7.61 -5.60
N ILE A 224 -10.44 -6.94 -4.72
CA ILE A 224 -11.38 -7.61 -3.80
C ILE A 224 -12.34 -8.58 -4.49
N ASP A 225 -12.74 -9.61 -3.75
CA ASP A 225 -13.55 -10.74 -4.25
C ASP A 225 -15.01 -10.73 -3.76
N SER A 226 -15.33 -9.92 -2.74
CA SER A 226 -16.68 -9.84 -2.18
C SER A 226 -16.94 -8.53 -1.44
N TYR A 227 -18.17 -8.04 -1.50
CA TYR A 227 -18.72 -7.07 -0.55
C TYR A 227 -19.24 -7.79 0.70
N LEU A 228 -18.95 -7.19 1.86
CA LEU A 228 -19.28 -7.73 3.19
C LEU A 228 -20.66 -7.32 3.70
N SER A 229 -21.28 -6.30 3.09
CA SER A 229 -22.57 -5.75 3.50
C SER A 229 -23.75 -6.41 2.80
N SER A 230 -24.87 -6.57 3.48
CA SER A 230 -26.08 -7.20 2.91
C SER A 230 -26.68 -6.43 1.73
N CYS A 231 -26.49 -5.10 1.65
CA CYS A 231 -26.81 -4.32 0.46
C CYS A 231 -25.87 -4.59 -0.73
N GLY A 232 -24.66 -5.10 -0.46
CA GLY A 232 -23.65 -5.51 -1.43
C GLY A 232 -23.89 -6.88 -2.07
N GLU A 233 -24.69 -7.76 -1.45
CA GLU A 233 -24.88 -9.14 -1.93
C GLU A 233 -25.31 -9.23 -3.41
N LYS A 234 -26.28 -8.43 -3.83
CA LYS A 234 -26.75 -8.35 -5.23
C LYS A 234 -25.71 -7.87 -6.25
N TYR A 235 -24.53 -7.47 -5.77
CA TYR A 235 -23.38 -7.02 -6.55
C TYR A 235 -22.18 -7.97 -6.45
N ASN A 236 -22.26 -9.02 -5.62
CA ASN A 236 -21.30 -10.13 -5.61
C ASN A 236 -21.64 -11.09 -6.78
N ASP A 237 -21.42 -10.62 -8.02
CA ASP A 237 -21.81 -11.32 -9.26
C ASP A 237 -20.68 -12.10 -9.93
N ILE A 238 -19.63 -12.42 -9.17
CA ILE A 238 -18.49 -13.27 -9.56
C ILE A 238 -18.45 -14.56 -8.73
N GLU A 239 -17.85 -15.62 -9.27
CA GLU A 239 -17.69 -16.89 -8.55
C GLU A 239 -16.62 -16.75 -7.44
N LEU A 240 -17.04 -16.95 -6.18
CA LEU A 240 -16.19 -16.87 -5.00
C LEU A 240 -15.85 -18.29 -4.49
N THR A 241 -14.62 -18.75 -4.73
CA THR A 241 -14.12 -19.99 -4.14
C THR A 241 -13.93 -19.82 -2.63
N ILE A 242 -14.49 -20.72 -1.82
CA ILE A 242 -14.40 -20.69 -0.35
C ILE A 242 -14.08 -22.08 0.21
N ASP A 243 -13.50 -22.13 1.40
CA ASP A 243 -13.48 -23.36 2.19
C ASP A 243 -14.83 -23.55 2.89
N GLU A 244 -15.63 -24.50 2.41
CA GLU A 244 -16.99 -24.75 2.92
C GLU A 244 -17.04 -25.27 4.36
N GLU A 245 -15.97 -25.90 4.85
CA GLU A 245 -15.90 -26.37 6.25
C GLU A 245 -15.67 -25.18 7.19
N ILE A 246 -14.78 -24.26 6.81
CA ILE A 246 -14.54 -23.00 7.52
C ILE A 246 -15.77 -22.09 7.43
N ASN A 247 -16.36 -21.92 6.25
CA ASN A 247 -17.60 -21.15 6.04
C ASN A 247 -18.71 -21.65 6.98
N LYS A 248 -18.92 -22.96 7.01
CA LYS A 248 -19.88 -23.59 7.93
C LYS A 248 -19.54 -23.34 9.40
N GLN A 249 -18.29 -23.52 9.82
CA GLN A 249 -17.85 -23.28 11.20
C GLN A 249 -18.13 -21.83 11.65
N LEU A 250 -17.83 -20.85 10.79
CA LEU A 250 -18.07 -19.43 11.04
C LEU A 250 -19.58 -19.12 11.15
N LEU A 251 -20.40 -19.72 10.28
CA LEU A 251 -21.87 -19.59 10.33
C LEU A 251 -22.47 -20.23 11.59
N GLU A 252 -22.03 -21.43 11.98
CA GLU A 252 -22.48 -22.11 13.20
C GLU A 252 -22.05 -21.36 14.48
N ALA A 253 -20.94 -20.60 14.41
CA ALA A 253 -20.50 -19.69 15.47
C ALA A 253 -21.18 -18.31 15.47
N GLY A 254 -22.11 -18.04 14.54
CA GLY A 254 -22.88 -16.79 14.48
C GLY A 254 -22.14 -15.60 13.86
N VAL A 255 -21.21 -15.84 12.93
CA VAL A 255 -20.60 -14.80 12.09
C VAL A 255 -21.56 -14.40 10.97
N ASP A 256 -21.65 -13.10 10.66
CA ASP A 256 -22.46 -12.60 9.55
C ASP A 256 -22.05 -13.25 8.22
N ARG A 257 -23.03 -13.78 7.46
CA ARG A 257 -22.76 -14.69 6.33
C ARG A 257 -21.76 -14.18 5.31
N LEU A 258 -21.82 -12.91 4.92
CA LEU A 258 -20.89 -12.35 3.95
C LEU A 258 -19.47 -12.18 4.52
N VAL A 259 -19.35 -11.94 5.84
CA VAL A 259 -18.06 -11.95 6.56
C VAL A 259 -17.53 -13.38 6.68
N ALA A 260 -18.40 -14.35 6.96
CA ALA A 260 -18.05 -15.78 6.98
C ALA A 260 -17.53 -16.26 5.61
N GLN A 261 -18.23 -15.93 4.52
CA GLN A 261 -17.80 -16.23 3.15
C GLN A 261 -16.48 -15.52 2.78
N HIS A 262 -16.29 -14.28 3.21
CA HIS A 262 -15.02 -13.56 2.99
C HIS A 262 -13.85 -14.22 3.73
N VAL A 263 -13.97 -14.52 5.03
CA VAL A 263 -12.89 -15.19 5.77
C VAL A 263 -12.63 -16.60 5.22
N ALA A 264 -13.68 -17.35 4.86
CA ALA A 264 -13.55 -18.65 4.20
C ALA A 264 -12.92 -18.58 2.80
N HIS A 265 -12.99 -17.43 2.11
CA HIS A 265 -12.24 -17.17 0.88
C HIS A 265 -10.75 -16.94 1.17
N LEU A 266 -10.41 -16.08 2.14
CA LEU A 266 -8.99 -15.81 2.49
C LEU A 266 -8.25 -17.11 2.90
N PHE A 267 -8.96 -18.02 3.57
CA PHE A 267 -8.43 -19.29 4.08
C PHE A 267 -8.38 -20.44 3.05
N ILE A 268 -8.69 -20.20 1.76
CA ILE A 268 -8.35 -21.17 0.69
C ILE A 268 -6.84 -21.23 0.40
N ARG A 269 -6.06 -20.28 0.95
CA ARG A 269 -4.60 -20.18 0.78
C ARG A 269 -3.84 -20.98 1.83
N ASP A 270 -2.63 -21.41 1.48
CA ASP A 270 -1.61 -21.80 2.46
C ASP A 270 -0.96 -20.55 3.09
N PRO A 271 -0.48 -20.63 4.35
CA PRO A 271 0.38 -19.60 4.92
C PRO A 271 1.75 -19.60 4.23
N LEU A 272 2.26 -18.42 3.89
CA LEU A 272 3.61 -18.28 3.30
C LEU A 272 4.70 -18.00 4.34
N LEU A 273 4.32 -17.61 5.56
CA LEU A 273 5.22 -17.30 6.65
C LEU A 273 4.67 -17.87 7.96
N VAL A 274 5.46 -18.75 8.57
CA VAL A 274 5.26 -19.26 9.93
C VAL A 274 6.61 -19.15 10.62
N LEU A 275 6.62 -18.59 11.84
CA LEU A 275 7.81 -18.49 12.67
C LEU A 275 7.81 -19.64 13.69
N GLU A 276 8.95 -20.30 13.90
CA GLU A 276 9.06 -21.46 14.80
C GLU A 276 8.53 -21.16 16.22
N GLU A 277 8.80 -19.97 16.71
CA GLU A 277 8.39 -19.46 18.02
C GLU A 277 6.88 -19.24 18.14
N THR A 278 6.15 -19.18 17.02
CA THR A 278 4.72 -18.85 16.94
C THR A 278 3.80 -20.04 16.65
N ILE A 279 4.34 -21.24 16.39
CA ILE A 279 3.54 -22.44 16.05
C ILE A 279 2.54 -22.79 17.18
N HIS A 280 2.90 -22.51 18.43
CA HIS A 280 2.07 -22.76 19.60
C HIS A 280 1.89 -21.48 20.41
N GLN A 281 0.69 -20.90 20.32
CA GLN A 281 0.30 -19.59 20.84
C GLN A 281 -1.10 -19.66 21.47
N ASP A 282 -1.48 -18.66 22.27
CA ASP A 282 -2.78 -18.60 22.95
C ASP A 282 -3.85 -17.98 22.04
N ASP A 283 -4.73 -18.81 21.47
CA ASP A 283 -5.77 -18.35 20.54
C ASP A 283 -6.80 -17.39 21.17
N GLU A 284 -6.87 -17.27 22.50
CA GLU A 284 -7.74 -16.27 23.13
C GLU A 284 -7.13 -14.85 23.07
N ASN A 285 -5.80 -14.74 23.04
CA ASN A 285 -5.08 -13.48 23.31
C ASN A 285 -4.07 -13.07 22.24
N GLU A 286 -3.67 -13.98 21.35
CA GLU A 286 -2.83 -13.73 20.17
C GLU A 286 -3.67 -13.82 18.87
N SER A 287 -3.09 -13.40 17.73
CA SER A 287 -3.79 -13.29 16.43
C SER A 287 -2.96 -13.78 15.24
N GLU A 288 -1.80 -14.37 15.50
CA GLU A 288 -0.71 -14.44 14.54
C GLU A 288 -0.93 -15.57 13.52
N HIS A 289 -1.71 -16.60 13.85
CA HIS A 289 -2.19 -17.58 12.87
C HIS A 289 -3.26 -16.99 11.94
N PHE A 290 -4.14 -16.12 12.45
CA PHE A 290 -5.09 -15.40 11.61
C PHE A 290 -4.38 -14.40 10.69
N GLU A 291 -3.51 -13.55 11.24
CA GLU A 291 -2.75 -12.55 10.48
C GLU A 291 -1.73 -13.19 9.53
N SER A 292 -1.21 -14.40 9.76
CA SER A 292 -0.41 -15.12 8.75
C SER A 292 -1.18 -15.31 7.42
N ILE A 293 -2.49 -15.59 7.47
CA ILE A 293 -3.36 -15.69 6.28
C ILE A 293 -3.87 -14.31 5.82
N GLN A 294 -4.36 -13.49 6.74
CA GLN A 294 -4.99 -12.18 6.47
C GLN A 294 -3.98 -11.13 5.94
N SER A 295 -2.78 -11.05 6.51
CA SER A 295 -1.74 -10.12 6.06
C SER A 295 -1.14 -10.52 4.70
N SER A 296 -1.18 -11.81 4.36
CA SER A 296 -0.70 -12.37 3.09
C SER A 296 -1.79 -12.58 2.03
N ASN A 297 -3.02 -12.10 2.30
CA ASN A 297 -3.99 -11.78 1.24
C ASN A 297 -4.00 -10.25 1.08
N TRP A 298 -3.41 -9.77 -0.01
CA TRP A 298 -3.12 -8.35 -0.25
C TRP A 298 -4.13 -7.74 -1.23
N GLN A 299 -5.38 -7.60 -0.79
CA GLN A 299 -6.44 -7.07 -1.64
C GLN A 299 -6.37 -5.55 -1.84
N THR A 300 -7.11 -5.00 -2.82
CA THR A 300 -7.25 -3.54 -3.05
C THR A 300 -7.84 -2.80 -1.85
N MET A 301 -8.69 -3.46 -1.08
CA MET A 301 -9.15 -3.03 0.23
C MET A 301 -8.86 -4.15 1.23
N ARG A 302 -8.53 -3.82 2.49
CA ARG A 302 -8.45 -4.83 3.55
C ARG A 302 -9.37 -4.47 4.71
N PHE A 303 -10.30 -5.37 5.03
CA PHE A 303 -11.08 -5.32 6.27
C PHE A 303 -10.22 -5.88 7.41
N LYS A 304 -9.86 -5.04 8.39
CA LYS A 304 -8.97 -5.43 9.50
C LYS A 304 -9.76 -5.52 10.80
N PRO A 305 -9.79 -6.69 11.45
CA PRO A 305 -10.31 -6.80 12.82
C PRO A 305 -9.55 -5.90 13.82
N PRO A 306 -10.12 -5.65 15.01
CA PRO A 306 -9.38 -5.18 16.17
C PRO A 306 -8.18 -6.09 16.47
N PRO A 307 -6.99 -5.56 16.80
CA PRO A 307 -5.94 -6.37 17.40
C PRO A 307 -6.39 -6.89 18.77
N PRO A 308 -5.96 -8.07 19.22
CA PRO A 308 -6.12 -8.48 20.60
C PRO A 308 -5.56 -7.41 21.57
N ASN A 309 -6.16 -7.32 22.75
CA ASN A 309 -5.67 -6.51 23.88
C ASN A 309 -5.44 -5.00 23.57
N SER A 310 -6.15 -4.45 22.58
CA SER A 310 -6.00 -3.07 22.08
C SER A 310 -7.28 -2.23 22.21
N ASP A 311 -7.15 -0.90 22.27
CA ASP A 311 -8.29 0.03 22.14
C ASP A 311 -8.76 0.20 20.68
N ILE A 312 -7.98 -0.27 19.70
CA ILE A 312 -8.21 -0.06 18.27
C ILE A 312 -9.42 -0.87 17.78
N GLY A 313 -10.39 -0.18 17.16
CA GLY A 313 -11.60 -0.79 16.59
C GLY A 313 -11.42 -1.47 15.23
N TRP A 314 -12.54 -1.81 14.59
CA TRP A 314 -12.60 -2.33 13.22
C TRP A 314 -12.09 -1.27 12.23
N ARG A 315 -11.23 -1.67 11.28
CA ARG A 315 -10.59 -0.74 10.32
C ARG A 315 -10.75 -1.20 8.88
N VAL A 316 -10.66 -0.24 7.96
CA VAL A 316 -10.61 -0.48 6.51
C VAL A 316 -9.35 0.16 5.95
N GLU A 317 -8.54 -0.62 5.25
CA GLU A 317 -7.29 -0.22 4.60
C GLU A 317 -7.58 0.08 3.10
N PHE A 318 -7.22 1.27 2.60
CA PHE A 318 -7.35 1.64 1.18
C PHE A 318 -5.98 1.53 0.50
N ARG A 319 -5.76 0.49 -0.30
CA ARG A 319 -4.45 0.05 -0.78
C ARG A 319 -4.07 0.34 -2.25
N PRO A 320 -4.92 0.82 -3.19
CA PRO A 320 -4.50 0.91 -4.61
C PRO A 320 -3.43 1.97 -4.93
N MET A 321 -3.28 3.00 -4.09
CA MET A 321 -2.46 4.19 -4.41
C MET A 321 -1.00 3.83 -4.67
N ASP A 322 -0.46 4.29 -5.80
CA ASP A 322 0.99 4.35 -6.09
C ASP A 322 1.60 5.57 -5.38
N VAL A 323 2.76 5.43 -4.75
CA VAL A 323 3.43 6.53 -4.03
C VAL A 323 3.93 7.63 -4.98
N GLN A 324 3.71 8.88 -4.62
CA GLN A 324 3.97 10.05 -5.47
C GLN A 324 5.27 10.77 -5.09
N LEU A 325 5.77 11.62 -5.98
CA LEU A 325 7.11 12.21 -5.86
C LEU A 325 7.26 13.19 -4.68
N THR A 326 6.25 14.03 -4.42
CA THR A 326 6.27 15.03 -3.34
C THR A 326 5.33 14.67 -2.18
N ASP A 327 5.67 15.15 -0.98
CA ASP A 327 4.82 15.00 0.21
C ASP A 327 3.45 15.70 0.01
N PHE A 328 3.40 16.78 -0.77
CA PHE A 328 2.17 17.48 -1.19
C PHE A 328 1.24 16.60 -2.02
N GLU A 329 1.75 15.85 -3.00
CA GLU A 329 0.93 14.95 -3.82
C GLU A 329 0.36 13.80 -2.98
N ASN A 330 1.20 13.15 -2.16
CA ASN A 330 0.76 12.05 -1.30
C ASN A 330 -0.31 12.54 -0.30
N SER A 331 -0.08 13.70 0.34
CA SER A 331 -1.04 14.35 1.23
C SER A 331 -2.36 14.67 0.53
N ALA A 332 -2.32 15.14 -0.72
CA ALA A 332 -3.52 15.44 -1.48
C ALA A 332 -4.41 14.22 -1.66
N TYR A 333 -3.84 13.06 -2.04
CA TYR A 333 -4.59 11.83 -2.21
C TYR A 333 -5.08 11.25 -0.87
N VAL A 334 -4.26 11.26 0.18
CA VAL A 334 -4.66 10.84 1.54
C VAL A 334 -5.86 11.65 2.04
N VAL A 335 -5.77 12.99 1.98
CA VAL A 335 -6.85 13.89 2.41
C VAL A 335 -8.11 13.70 1.56
N PHE A 336 -7.98 13.45 0.25
CA PHE A 336 -9.11 13.13 -0.62
C PHE A 336 -9.82 11.83 -0.21
N VAL A 337 -9.08 10.74 0.07
CA VAL A 337 -9.66 9.46 0.50
C VAL A 337 -10.35 9.59 1.85
N VAL A 338 -9.78 10.33 2.80
CA VAL A 338 -10.38 10.54 4.13
C VAL A 338 -11.62 11.45 4.06
N LEU A 339 -11.59 12.51 3.24
CA LEU A 339 -12.78 13.33 2.97
C LEU A 339 -13.89 12.52 2.30
N LEU A 340 -13.55 11.64 1.37
CA LEU A 340 -14.51 10.73 0.74
C LEU A 340 -15.14 9.76 1.76
N THR A 341 -14.34 9.17 2.64
CA THR A 341 -14.83 8.34 3.77
C THR A 341 -15.76 9.13 4.69
N ARG A 342 -15.39 10.37 5.07
CA ARG A 342 -16.25 11.25 5.89
C ARG A 342 -17.58 11.57 5.19
N VAL A 343 -17.57 11.78 3.88
CA VAL A 343 -18.78 11.99 3.05
C VAL A 343 -19.67 10.74 2.99
N ILE A 344 -19.08 9.57 2.74
CA ILE A 344 -19.80 8.27 2.72
C ILE A 344 -20.50 8.04 4.06
N LEU A 345 -19.80 8.24 5.18
CA LEU A 345 -20.34 8.04 6.52
C LEU A 345 -21.42 9.07 6.88
N SER A 346 -21.20 10.36 6.55
CA SER A 346 -22.10 11.46 6.92
C SER A 346 -23.42 11.44 6.12
N TYR A 347 -23.35 11.16 4.82
CA TYR A 347 -24.53 11.14 3.93
C TYR A 347 -25.07 9.74 3.67
N LYS A 348 -24.42 8.69 4.20
CA LYS A 348 -24.76 7.27 4.00
C LYS A 348 -24.86 6.89 2.52
N LEU A 349 -23.86 7.34 1.73
CA LEU A 349 -23.83 7.11 0.29
C LEU A 349 -23.54 5.65 -0.05
N ASP A 350 -24.32 5.12 -1.00
CA ASP A 350 -24.08 3.83 -1.62
C ASP A 350 -23.35 4.05 -2.96
N PHE A 351 -22.12 3.51 -3.06
CA PHE A 351 -21.31 3.49 -4.28
C PHE A 351 -21.09 2.07 -4.82
N LEU A 352 -21.86 1.09 -4.34
CA LEU A 352 -21.71 -0.31 -4.72
C LEU A 352 -22.16 -0.53 -6.18
N ILE A 353 -21.32 -1.25 -6.93
CA ILE A 353 -21.56 -1.67 -8.32
C ILE A 353 -21.26 -3.16 -8.43
N PRO A 354 -21.83 -3.91 -9.40
CA PRO A 354 -21.48 -5.31 -9.60
C PRO A 354 -19.96 -5.50 -9.77
N LEU A 355 -19.37 -6.47 -9.05
CA LEU A 355 -17.92 -6.74 -9.06
C LEU A 355 -17.39 -7.13 -10.45
N SER A 356 -18.24 -7.64 -11.33
CA SER A 356 -17.92 -7.89 -12.74
C SER A 356 -17.66 -6.62 -13.58
N LYS A 357 -17.91 -5.41 -13.05
CA LYS A 357 -17.81 -4.16 -13.81
C LYS A 357 -16.56 -3.35 -13.51
N GLU A 358 -15.76 -3.14 -14.55
CA GLU A 358 -14.81 -2.03 -14.62
C GLU A 358 -15.58 -0.69 -14.57
N GLY A 359 -15.32 0.11 -13.53
CA GLY A 359 -16.17 1.25 -13.17
C GLY A 359 -15.75 2.58 -13.79
N VAL A 360 -16.59 3.12 -14.69
CA VAL A 360 -16.54 4.55 -15.05
C VAL A 360 -17.43 5.34 -14.09
N PHE A 361 -16.82 6.15 -13.22
CA PHE A 361 -17.53 6.88 -12.17
C PHE A 361 -17.73 8.38 -12.51
N HIS A 362 -18.92 8.92 -12.24
CA HIS A 362 -19.23 10.33 -12.42
C HIS A 362 -18.63 11.16 -11.28
N GLY A 363 -17.57 11.93 -11.59
CA GLY A 363 -16.56 12.41 -10.63
C GLY A 363 -17.05 12.95 -9.26
N LEU A 364 -16.32 12.57 -8.20
CA LEU A 364 -16.70 12.76 -6.80
C LEU A 364 -16.54 14.19 -6.24
N ILE A 365 -15.67 15.01 -6.83
CA ILE A 365 -15.30 16.34 -6.28
C ILE A 365 -16.51 17.27 -5.99
N PRO A 366 -17.59 17.35 -6.80
CA PRO A 366 -18.77 18.14 -6.47
C PRO A 366 -19.46 17.71 -5.17
N ILE A 367 -19.46 16.41 -4.85
CA ILE A 367 -20.04 15.87 -3.61
C ILE A 367 -19.17 16.27 -2.42
N LEU A 368 -17.83 16.18 -2.56
CA LEU A 368 -16.89 16.64 -1.53
C LEU A 368 -17.02 18.16 -1.27
N ASN A 369 -17.19 18.97 -2.31
CA ASN A 369 -17.40 20.42 -2.15
C ASN A 369 -18.72 20.73 -1.41
N CYS A 370 -19.81 20.06 -1.76
CA CYS A 370 -21.10 20.20 -1.06
C CYS A 370 -20.97 19.87 0.44
N TYR A 371 -20.20 18.83 0.78
CA TYR A 371 -19.91 18.50 2.18
C TYR A 371 -19.12 19.60 2.89
N LEU A 372 -18.05 20.11 2.26
CA LEU A 372 -17.23 21.20 2.81
C LEU A 372 -17.98 22.53 2.97
N GLU A 373 -19.07 22.75 2.22
CA GLU A 373 -19.97 23.90 2.39
C GLU A 373 -20.91 23.76 3.59
N ASN A 374 -21.12 22.54 4.10
CA ASN A 374 -21.95 22.24 5.27
C ASN A 374 -21.13 22.00 6.56
N MET A 375 -19.80 22.17 6.51
CA MET A 375 -18.92 22.00 7.67
C MET A 375 -18.36 23.32 8.18
N GLU A 376 -18.18 23.43 9.49
CA GLU A 376 -17.33 24.46 10.09
C GLU A 376 -15.85 24.11 9.81
N VAL A 377 -15.30 24.74 8.77
CA VAL A 377 -13.89 24.62 8.36
C VAL A 377 -13.25 25.99 8.43
N ASP A 378 -12.11 26.10 9.12
CA ASP A 378 -11.33 27.32 9.16
C ASP A 378 -10.72 27.66 7.78
N VAL A 379 -10.28 28.91 7.61
CA VAL A 379 -9.81 29.42 6.32
C VAL A 379 -8.53 28.72 5.85
N GLU A 380 -7.63 28.35 6.76
CA GLU A 380 -6.35 27.72 6.42
C GLU A 380 -6.58 26.28 5.95
N THR A 381 -7.31 25.48 6.72
CA THR A 381 -7.75 24.13 6.35
C THR A 381 -8.51 24.12 5.03
N ARG A 382 -9.43 25.07 4.82
CA ARG A 382 -10.20 25.16 3.56
C ARG A 382 -9.28 25.50 2.37
N CYS A 383 -8.29 26.39 2.55
CA CYS A 383 -7.30 26.68 1.51
C CYS A 383 -6.38 25.48 1.22
N THR A 384 -5.95 24.72 2.24
CA THR A 384 -5.22 23.46 2.10
C THR A 384 -5.99 22.45 1.24
N ILE A 385 -7.25 22.14 1.61
CA ILE A 385 -8.09 21.18 0.88
C ILE A 385 -8.34 21.63 -0.56
N LEU A 386 -8.59 22.92 -0.80
CA LEU A 386 -8.80 23.46 -2.15
C LEU A 386 -7.54 23.38 -3.03
N ASN A 387 -6.34 23.50 -2.46
CA ASN A 387 -5.08 23.28 -3.20
C ASN A 387 -4.90 21.79 -3.56
N TYR A 388 -5.21 20.86 -2.66
CA TYR A 388 -5.19 19.42 -2.97
C TYR A 388 -6.23 19.05 -4.04
N PHE A 389 -7.46 19.57 -3.93
CA PHE A 389 -8.50 19.35 -4.94
C PHE A 389 -8.16 19.99 -6.30
N LYS A 390 -7.42 21.12 -6.32
CA LYS A 390 -6.88 21.72 -7.54
C LYS A 390 -5.93 20.75 -8.26
N LEU A 391 -4.98 20.13 -7.54
CA LEU A 391 -4.08 19.12 -8.10
C LEU A 391 -4.87 17.94 -8.70
N ILE A 392 -5.73 17.31 -7.89
CA ILE A 392 -6.48 16.12 -8.27
C ILE A 392 -7.42 16.40 -9.46
N LYS A 393 -8.14 17.53 -9.44
CA LYS A 393 -9.02 17.93 -10.54
C LYS A 393 -8.25 18.09 -11.85
N LYS A 394 -7.08 18.76 -11.82
CA LYS A 394 -6.27 18.99 -13.01
C LYS A 394 -5.66 17.71 -13.58
N ARG A 395 -5.23 16.77 -12.72
CA ARG A 395 -4.78 15.44 -13.15
C ARG A 395 -5.93 14.64 -13.78
N ALA A 396 -7.09 14.61 -13.13
CA ALA A 396 -8.28 13.93 -13.64
C ALA A 396 -8.83 14.52 -14.97
N SER A 397 -8.56 15.79 -15.26
CA SER A 397 -8.89 16.43 -16.55
C SER A 397 -7.76 16.39 -17.58
N GLY A 398 -6.61 15.78 -17.27
CA GLY A 398 -5.43 15.75 -18.15
C GLY A 398 -4.72 17.10 -18.34
N GLU A 399 -5.04 18.11 -17.53
CA GLU A 399 -4.38 19.43 -17.54
C GLU A 399 -3.01 19.38 -16.84
N LEU A 400 -2.87 18.49 -15.85
CA LEU A 400 -1.59 18.10 -15.27
C LEU A 400 -1.31 16.63 -15.58
N MET A 401 -0.03 16.29 -15.69
CA MET A 401 0.43 14.92 -15.91
C MET A 401 0.28 14.08 -14.64
N THR A 402 0.09 12.76 -14.83
CA THR A 402 0.45 11.77 -13.80
C THR A 402 1.97 11.65 -13.72
N MET A 403 2.49 11.10 -12.61
CA MET A 403 3.93 10.92 -12.45
C MET A 403 4.50 10.00 -13.53
N ALA A 404 3.82 8.90 -13.86
CA ALA A 404 4.23 8.00 -14.94
C ALA A 404 4.22 8.66 -16.31
N ARG A 405 3.20 9.46 -16.65
CA ARG A 405 3.19 10.23 -17.91
C ARG A 405 4.35 11.22 -17.96
N TRP A 406 4.61 11.94 -16.88
CA TRP A 406 5.71 12.90 -16.81
C TRP A 406 7.08 12.21 -16.95
N MET A 407 7.30 11.09 -16.24
CA MET A 407 8.51 10.28 -16.35
C MET A 407 8.70 9.73 -17.78
N ARG A 408 7.62 9.25 -18.40
CA ARG A 408 7.57 8.74 -19.78
C ARG A 408 7.91 9.84 -20.79
N GLU A 409 7.35 11.03 -20.65
CA GLU A 409 7.70 12.19 -21.48
C GLU A 409 9.14 12.68 -21.23
N PHE A 410 9.65 12.62 -20.00
CA PHE A 410 11.06 12.93 -19.69
C PHE A 410 12.02 11.99 -20.44
N VAL A 411 11.79 10.67 -20.39
CA VAL A 411 12.63 9.68 -21.09
C VAL A 411 12.48 9.79 -22.61
N ALA A 412 11.26 9.97 -23.12
CA ALA A 412 11.02 10.10 -24.56
C ALA A 412 11.73 11.29 -25.21
N ASN A 413 11.97 12.36 -24.45
CA ASN A 413 12.69 13.57 -24.88
C ASN A 413 14.17 13.60 -24.44
N HIS A 414 14.70 12.56 -23.78
CA HIS A 414 16.07 12.55 -23.28
C HIS A 414 17.09 12.42 -24.44
N PRO A 415 18.17 13.22 -24.50
CA PRO A 415 19.09 13.25 -25.65
C PRO A 415 19.77 11.92 -26.03
N GLU A 416 19.97 11.01 -25.06
CA GLU A 416 20.52 9.67 -25.32
C GLU A 416 19.47 8.58 -25.63
N TYR A 417 18.18 8.88 -25.53
CA TYR A 417 17.13 7.88 -25.75
C TYR A 417 16.93 7.60 -27.25
N LYS A 418 17.03 6.33 -27.63
CA LYS A 418 17.14 5.91 -29.04
C LYS A 418 15.82 5.46 -29.66
N GLN A 419 14.70 5.69 -28.96
CA GLN A 419 13.39 5.14 -29.32
C GLN A 419 13.38 3.59 -29.38
N ASP A 420 14.24 2.96 -28.58
CA ASP A 420 14.43 1.50 -28.43
C ASP A 420 13.82 0.94 -27.14
N SER A 421 13.02 1.76 -26.42
CA SER A 421 12.51 1.50 -25.07
C SER A 421 13.58 1.28 -24.00
N VAL A 422 14.88 1.50 -24.25
CA VAL A 422 15.96 1.24 -23.27
C VAL A 422 16.25 2.47 -22.40
N ILE A 423 16.26 2.24 -21.08
CA ILE A 423 16.62 3.20 -20.04
C ILE A 423 18.07 2.91 -19.61
N THR A 424 19.03 3.67 -20.14
CA THR A 424 20.45 3.59 -19.78
C THR A 424 20.72 4.06 -18.35
N ASP A 425 21.90 3.76 -17.80
CA ASP A 425 22.32 4.30 -16.50
C ASP A 425 22.23 5.84 -16.46
N LYS A 426 22.60 6.51 -17.56
CA LYS A 426 22.55 7.98 -17.70
C LYS A 426 21.12 8.51 -17.73
N ILE A 427 20.22 7.89 -18.51
CA ILE A 427 18.79 8.25 -18.55
C ILE A 427 18.19 8.12 -17.14
N ASN A 428 18.47 7.02 -16.45
CA ASN A 428 18.00 6.79 -15.07
C ASN A 428 18.61 7.79 -14.08
N TYR A 429 19.89 8.14 -14.23
CA TYR A 429 20.54 9.14 -13.38
C TYR A 429 19.93 10.53 -13.57
N ASP A 430 19.79 11.02 -14.80
CA ASP A 430 19.19 12.35 -15.06
C ASP A 430 17.73 12.40 -14.59
N LEU A 431 16.98 11.30 -14.78
CA LEU A 431 15.61 11.16 -14.29
C LEU A 431 15.52 11.22 -12.77
N ILE A 432 16.28 10.40 -12.04
CA ILE A 432 16.19 10.35 -10.58
C ILE A 432 16.80 11.60 -9.92
N VAL A 433 17.83 12.21 -10.51
CA VAL A 433 18.31 13.55 -10.11
C VAL A 433 17.21 14.60 -10.30
N LYS A 434 16.47 14.57 -11.42
CA LYS A 434 15.36 15.49 -11.63
C LYS A 434 14.20 15.22 -10.66
N CYS A 435 13.92 13.96 -10.33
CA CYS A 435 12.94 13.57 -9.32
C CYS A 435 13.29 14.16 -7.94
N ASP A 436 14.51 13.92 -7.44
CA ASP A 436 14.97 14.45 -6.15
C ASP A 436 14.89 15.99 -6.10
N GLN A 437 15.34 16.67 -7.17
CA GLN A 437 15.24 18.13 -7.25
C GLN A 437 13.79 18.64 -7.14
N ILE A 438 12.81 17.91 -7.67
CA ILE A 438 11.39 18.26 -7.52
C ILE A 438 10.90 17.94 -6.11
N ALA A 439 11.22 16.75 -5.57
CA ALA A 439 10.84 16.32 -4.23
C ALA A 439 11.33 17.28 -3.13
N ASN A 440 12.57 17.76 -3.25
CA ASN A 440 13.18 18.73 -2.34
C ASN A 440 12.84 20.21 -2.68
N GLY A 441 12.03 20.45 -3.73
CA GLY A 441 11.64 21.80 -4.16
C GLY A 441 12.77 22.67 -4.73
N ALA A 442 13.91 22.07 -5.08
CA ALA A 442 15.04 22.72 -5.73
C ALA A 442 14.78 23.00 -7.24
N ALA A 443 13.89 22.23 -7.88
CA ALA A 443 13.41 22.47 -9.23
C ALA A 443 11.88 22.54 -9.28
N ARG A 444 11.35 23.49 -10.07
CA ARG A 444 9.93 23.51 -10.43
C ARG A 444 9.61 22.45 -11.50
N CYS A 445 8.37 21.99 -11.48
CA CYS A 445 7.76 21.12 -12.49
C CYS A 445 6.26 21.45 -12.65
N PRO A 446 5.91 22.57 -13.33
CA PRO A 446 4.52 23.00 -13.50
C PRO A 446 3.65 21.96 -14.25
N GLU A 447 4.26 21.06 -15.01
CA GLU A 447 3.59 20.01 -15.79
C GLU A 447 3.03 18.89 -14.89
N LEU A 448 3.71 18.65 -13.75
CA LEU A 448 3.36 17.62 -12.77
C LEU A 448 2.56 18.19 -11.58
N LEU A 449 2.96 19.37 -11.09
CA LEU A 449 2.44 19.98 -9.84
C LEU A 449 1.56 21.21 -10.08
N GLY A 450 1.63 21.82 -11.27
CA GLY A 450 1.08 23.16 -11.54
C GLY A 450 1.79 24.25 -10.74
N ASP A 451 1.17 25.43 -10.70
CA ASP A 451 1.46 26.45 -9.70
C ASP A 451 0.52 26.25 -8.50
N PRO A 452 0.94 25.60 -7.39
CA PRO A 452 0.20 25.66 -6.13
C PRO A 452 0.15 27.12 -5.64
N VAL A 453 -0.96 27.53 -5.04
CA VAL A 453 -1.06 28.89 -4.48
C VAL A 453 -0.20 28.94 -3.24
N ASN A 454 0.86 29.78 -3.27
CA ASN A 454 1.92 29.87 -2.27
C ASN A 454 1.45 29.56 -0.82
N ARG A 455 1.85 28.40 -0.29
CA ARG A 455 2.25 28.37 1.12
C ARG A 455 3.53 29.19 1.21
N ALA A 456 3.51 30.25 2.02
CA ALA A 456 4.73 30.97 2.34
C ALA A 456 5.69 30.03 3.11
N LYS A 457 6.99 30.16 2.86
CA LYS A 457 8.03 29.62 3.74
C LYS A 457 8.37 30.64 4.81
#